data_AF-A0A815XF77-F1
#
_entry.id   AF-A0A815XF77-F1
#
_cell.length_a   1.000
_cell.length_b   1.000
_cell.length_c   1.000
_cell.angle_alpha   90.00
_cell.angle_beta   90.00
_cell.angle_gamma   90.00
#
_symmetry.space_group_name_H-M   'P 1'
#
loop_
_entity.id
_entity.type
_entity.pdbx_description
1 polymer ?
#
loop_
_entity_poly.entity_id
_entity_poly.type
_entity_poly.pdbx_seq_one_letter_code
_entity_poly.pdbx_strand_id
1 'polypeptide(L)' 'SVKRIIIGGGLTKRNGLFEHIRKHVLQILNNYLDIPAITNDIDNYIVPSKLGDLIGIQSAFDIAQGVIEKK' A
#
# COMPACT_ATOMS: atom_id res chain seq x y z
N SER A 1 14.96 3.38 1.04
CA SER A 1 14.29 2.24 0.39
C SER A 1 12.84 2.17 0.87
N VAL A 2 11.89 1.88 -0.02
CA VAL A 2 10.46 1.75 0.31
C VAL A 2 10.24 0.42 1.03
N LYS A 3 9.51 0.43 2.15
CA LYS A 3 9.26 -0.78 2.96
C LYS A 3 7.93 -1.46 2.66
N ARG A 4 6.95 -0.71 2.18
CA ARG A 4 5.58 -1.19 1.89
C ARG A 4 4.85 -0.16 1.01
N ILE A 5 3.95 -0.64 0.18
CA ILE A 5 3.00 0.15 -0.61
C ILE A 5 1.59 -0.16 -0.12
N ILE A 6 0.89 0.86 0.36
CA ILE A 6 -0.49 0.73 0.84
C ILE A 6 -1.39 1.44 -0.17
N ILE A 7 -2.32 0.70 -0.77
CA ILE A 7 -3.26 1.24 -1.77
C ILE A 7 -4.63 1.42 -1.12
N GLY A 8 -5.14 2.65 -1.11
CA GLY A 8 -6.46 3.00 -0.60
C GLY A 8 -7.46 3.37 -1.70
N GLY A 9 -8.64 3.82 -1.29
CA GLY A 9 -9.71 4.29 -2.18
C GLY A 9 -10.70 3.20 -2.63
N GLY A 10 -11.85 3.61 -3.16
CA GLY A 10 -12.98 2.72 -3.44
C GLY A 10 -12.74 1.62 -4.48
N LEU A 11 -11.66 1.72 -5.26
CA LEU A 11 -11.26 0.70 -6.24
C LEU A 11 -10.71 -0.58 -5.58
N THR A 12 -10.22 -0.48 -4.34
CA THR A 12 -9.63 -1.60 -3.59
C THR A 12 -10.61 -2.72 -3.28
N LYS A 13 -11.92 -2.47 -3.40
CA LYS A 13 -13.01 -3.45 -3.18
C LYS A 13 -13.19 -4.46 -4.32
N ARG A 14 -12.49 -4.27 -5.44
CA ARG A 14 -12.59 -5.18 -6.60
C ARG A 14 -11.85 -6.49 -6.32
N ASN A 15 -12.59 -7.60 -6.40
CA ASN A 15 -12.03 -8.94 -6.26
C ASN A 15 -10.88 -9.17 -7.25
N GLY A 16 -9.78 -9.77 -6.78
CA GLY A 16 -8.62 -10.11 -7.62
C GLY A 16 -7.74 -8.92 -8.06
N LEU A 17 -8.08 -7.68 -7.73
CA LEU A 17 -7.30 -6.50 -8.15
C LEU A 17 -5.85 -6.57 -7.65
N PHE A 18 -5.65 -6.91 -6.37
CA PHE A 18 -4.32 -6.98 -5.79
C PHE A 18 -3.45 -8.08 -6.40
N GLU A 19 -4.04 -9.23 -6.73
CA GLU A 19 -3.34 -10.30 -7.44
C GLU A 19 -2.84 -9.82 -8.81
N HIS A 20 -3.70 -9.13 -9.57
CA HIS A 20 -3.33 -8.57 -10.87
C HIS A 20 -2.23 -7.52 -10.76
N ILE A 21 -2.32 -6.60 -9.79
CA ILE A 21 -1.29 -5.58 -9.56
C ILE A 21 0.05 -6.24 -9.25
N ARG A 22 0.08 -7.19 -8.31
CA ARG A 22 1.31 -7.87 -7.89
C ARG A 22 1.95 -8.62 -9.06
N LYS A 23 1.14 -9.35 -9.85
CA LYS A 23 1.61 -10.03 -11.06
C LYS A 23 2.21 -9.05 -12.07
N HIS A 24 1.54 -7.94 -12.35
CA HIS A 24 2.05 -6.93 -13.28
C HIS A 24 3.33 -6.26 -12.76
N VAL A 25 3.44 -6.00 -11.45
CA VAL A 25 4.66 -5.45 -10.85
C VAL A 25 5.84 -6.40 -11.07
N LEU A 26 5.67 -7.69 -10.80
CA LEU A 26 6.72 -8.69 -11.03
C LEU A 26 7.12 -8.78 -12.52
N GLN A 27 6.14 -8.74 -13.42
CA GLN A 27 6.38 -8.76 -14.87
C GLN A 27 7.16 -7.53 -15.36
N ILE A 28 6.80 -6.34 -14.88
CA ILE A 28 7.47 -5.08 -15.27
C ILE A 28 8.89 -5.05 -14.71
N LEU A 29 9.07 -5.49 -13.45
CA LEU A 29 10.39 -5.50 -12.84
C LEU A 29 11.32 -6.52 -13.49
N ASN A 30 10.79 -7.65 -13.98
CA ASN A 30 11.56 -8.65 -14.74
C ASN A 30 12.93 -8.97 -14.11
N ASN A 31 12.95 -9.20 -12.79
CA ASN A 31 14.14 -9.48 -11.98
C ASN A 31 15.23 -8.38 -11.98
N TYR A 32 14.91 -7.16 -12.39
CA TYR A 32 15.83 -6.01 -12.33
C TYR A 32 16.16 -5.60 -10.90
N LEU A 33 15.21 -5.78 -9.97
CA LEU A 33 15.40 -5.52 -8.54
C LEU A 33 15.25 -6.82 -7.76
N ASP A 34 16.33 -7.23 -7.07
CA ASP A 34 16.30 -8.32 -6.11
C ASP A 34 16.04 -7.78 -4.70
N ILE A 35 14.77 -7.60 -4.39
CA ILE A 35 14.31 -7.14 -3.07
C ILE A 35 13.42 -8.24 -2.51
N PRO A 36 13.79 -8.94 -1.42
CA PRO A 36 13.02 -10.06 -0.86
C PRO A 36 11.55 -9.74 -0.58
N ALA A 37 11.26 -8.50 -0.17
CA ALA A 37 9.89 -8.05 0.06
C ALA A 37 9.04 -8.02 -1.22
N ILE A 38 9.67 -7.91 -2.40
CA ILE A 38 9.01 -7.93 -3.71
C ILE A 38 9.08 -9.33 -4.33
N THR A 39 10.23 -9.99 -4.26
CA THR A 39 10.45 -11.29 -4.94
C THR A 39 9.84 -12.47 -4.18
N ASN A 40 9.79 -12.42 -2.85
CA ASN A 40 9.33 -13.53 -2.01
C ASN A 40 8.08 -13.22 -1.19
N ASP A 41 7.77 -11.94 -0.94
CA ASP A 41 6.72 -11.53 0.02
C ASP A 41 5.84 -10.36 -0.50
N ILE A 42 5.58 -10.35 -1.82
CA ILE A 42 4.86 -9.24 -2.47
C ILE A 42 3.44 -9.02 -1.92
N ASP A 43 2.85 -10.08 -1.36
CA ASP A 43 1.52 -10.04 -0.75
C ASP A 43 1.46 -9.16 0.50
N ASN A 44 2.56 -9.07 1.26
CA ASN A 44 2.70 -8.19 2.42
C ASN A 44 3.37 -6.85 2.08
N TYR A 45 3.89 -6.72 0.86
CA TYR A 45 4.51 -5.50 0.35
C TYR A 45 3.50 -4.58 -0.32
N ILE A 46 2.59 -5.09 -1.16
CA ILE A 46 1.49 -4.32 -1.77
C ILE A 46 0.17 -4.74 -1.15
N VAL A 47 -0.35 -3.92 -0.24
CA VAL A 47 -1.52 -4.27 0.59
C VAL A 47 -2.66 -3.24 0.44
N PRO A 48 -3.92 -3.66 0.60
CA PRO A 48 -5.01 -2.71 0.75
C PRO A 48 -4.88 -1.92 2.05
N SER A 49 -5.36 -0.67 2.04
CA SER A 49 -5.55 0.08 3.28
C SER A 49 -6.55 -0.64 4.18
N LYS A 50 -6.17 -0.83 5.46
CA LYS A 50 -7.08 -1.32 6.50
C LYS A 50 -8.18 -0.33 6.87
N LEU A 51 -7.97 0.95 6.55
CA LEU A 51 -8.94 2.02 6.80
C LEU A 51 -10.01 2.12 5.72
N GLY A 52 -9.90 1.33 4.64
CA GLY A 52 -10.86 1.32 3.54
C GLY A 52 -11.11 2.73 2.99
N ASP A 53 -12.38 3.11 2.91
CA ASP A 53 -12.81 4.43 2.41
C ASP A 53 -12.49 5.58 3.38
N LEU A 54 -12.19 5.28 4.64
CA LEU A 54 -11.92 6.28 5.68
C LEU A 54 -10.46 6.77 5.69
N ILE A 55 -9.61 6.27 4.79
CA ILE A 55 -8.17 6.62 4.81
C ILE A 55 -7.93 8.13 4.75
N GLY A 56 -8.72 8.85 3.96
CA GLY A 56 -8.58 10.31 3.82
C GLY A 56 -8.91 11.05 5.10
N ILE A 57 -10.06 10.73 5.71
CA ILE A 57 -10.51 11.42 6.93
C ILE A 57 -9.66 11.04 8.15
N GLN A 58 -9.28 9.77 8.29
CA GLN A 58 -8.38 9.35 9.37
C GLN A 58 -7.02 10.05 9.26
N SER A 59 -6.46 10.15 8.05
CA SER A 59 -5.19 10.86 7.85
C SER A 59 -5.28 12.34 8.25
N ALA A 60 -6.41 12.99 7.97
CA ALA A 60 -6.63 14.38 8.37
C ALA A 60 -6.65 14.54 9.90
N PHE A 61 -7.29 13.62 10.63
CA PHE A 61 -7.26 13.60 12.09
C PHE A 61 -5.86 13.33 12.63
N ASP A 62 -5.14 12.36 12.08
CA ASP A 62 -3.77 12.04 12.51
C ASP A 62 -2.82 13.23 12.31
N ILE A 63 -2.97 13.96 11.20
CA ILE A 63 -2.24 15.20 10.95
C ILE A 63 -2.58 16.27 11.98
N ALA A 64 -3.88 16.48 12.28
CA ALA A 64 -4.31 17.46 13.27
C ALA A 64 -3.78 17.13 14.67
N GLN A 65 -3.85 15.86 15.07
CA GLN A 65 -3.30 15.38 16.35
C GLN A 65 -1.79 15.64 16.43
N GLY A 66 -1.04 15.29 15.38
CA GLY A 66 0.40 15.52 15.34
C GLY A 66 0.82 17.00 15.41
N VAL A 67 -0.06 17.93 15.01
CA VAL A 67 0.16 19.38 15.19
C VAL A 67 -0.09 19.81 16.63
N ILE A 68 -1.08 19.22 17.31
CA ILE A 68 -1.40 19.49 18.71
C ILE A 68 -0.29 18.96 19.64
N GLU A 69 0.20 17.74 19.39
CA GLU A 69 1.24 17.09 20.22
C GLU A 69 2.64 17.73 20.10
N LYS A 70 2.88 18.51 19.05
CA LYS A 70 4.14 19.25 18.84
C LYS A 70 4.12 20.66 19.45
N LYS A 71 3.00 21.08 20.04
CA LYS A 71 2.90 22.31 20.84
C LYS A 71 3.12 22.02 22.32
#